data_AF-A0A0L8IGZ7-F1
#
_entry.id   AF-A0A0L8IGZ7-F1
#
_cell.length_a   1.000
_cell.length_b   1.000
_cell.length_c   1.000
_cell.angle_alpha   90.00
_cell.angle_beta   90.00
_cell.angle_gamma   90.00
#
_symmetry.space_group_name_H-M   'P 1'
#
loop_
_entity.id
_entity.type
_entity.pdbx_description
1 polymer ?
#
loop_
_entity_poly.entity_id
_entity_poly.type
_entity_poly.pdbx_seq_one_letter_code
_entity_poly.pdbx_strand_id
1 'polypeptide(L)'
;INVTHHEYCEKNAGIGYRYREKENMKYSCNSGYYCIKLKEGPGFGLITREGSQGIVGMYCAPGKVCLKKQCLTYKLMHLTKPWFVRAGGWGDWSSYTKCSRTCGTGVQFAFRDCNNPKPIQSKYCDGNEYKAKLCNEQPCPSDPASYDTIRKARADETCKRLIDDGSLNATIFKPTGKAYGGTGYDNDCDVHCDNSKRHSRDAILPDGTPCKQPDPEFNVAGASNLKLHCFRGKCQAFGCDSRFPAQHHGNDPLCNVPVNLK
;
A
#
# COMPACT_ATOMS: atom_id res chain seq x y z
N ILE A 1 25.41 0.33 -0.86
CA ILE A 1 24.11 1.02 -1.06
C ILE A 1 23.17 0.06 -1.80
N ASN A 2 22.70 -0.99 -1.11
CA ASN A 2 21.86 -2.07 -1.67
C ASN A 2 20.75 -2.44 -0.67
N VAL A 3 20.05 -1.43 -0.16
CA VAL A 3 18.95 -1.60 0.79
C VAL A 3 17.65 -1.40 0.01
N THR A 4 16.72 -2.36 0.06
CA THR A 4 15.40 -2.19 -0.57
C THR A 4 14.60 -1.11 0.15
N HIS A 5 13.55 -0.58 -0.47
CA HIS A 5 12.71 0.41 0.19
C HIS A 5 12.06 -0.12 1.48
N HIS A 6 11.66 -1.39 1.50
CA HIS A 6 11.12 -2.03 2.70
C HIS A 6 12.20 -2.20 3.77
N GLU A 7 13.40 -2.69 3.41
CA GLU A 7 14.53 -2.79 4.34
C GLU A 7 14.91 -1.40 4.92
N TYR A 8 14.81 -0.35 4.11
CA TYR A 8 15.03 1.02 4.57
C TYR A 8 13.98 1.44 5.60
N CYS A 9 12.69 1.19 5.35
CA CYS A 9 11.63 1.48 6.30
C CYS A 9 11.75 0.67 7.58
N GLU A 10 12.08 -0.63 7.49
CA GLU A 10 12.27 -1.46 8.68
C GLU A 10 13.44 -0.98 9.54
N LYS A 11 14.53 -0.54 8.91
CA LYS A 11 15.70 0.00 9.61
C LYS A 11 15.43 1.34 10.29
N ASN A 12 14.71 2.25 9.63
CA ASN A 12 14.57 3.63 10.11
C ASN A 12 13.27 3.90 10.90
N ALA A 13 12.19 3.20 10.59
CA ALA A 13 10.89 3.33 11.26
C ALA A 13 10.60 2.18 12.24
N GLY A 14 11.34 1.07 12.13
CA GLY A 14 11.23 -0.10 13.00
C GLY A 14 10.66 -1.32 12.29
N ILE A 15 10.78 -2.48 12.95
CA ILE A 15 10.36 -3.77 12.39
C ILE A 15 8.87 -3.75 12.00
N GLY A 16 8.56 -4.25 10.80
CA GLY A 16 7.19 -4.34 10.28
C GLY A 16 6.68 -3.09 9.56
N TYR A 17 7.48 -2.02 9.49
CA TYR A 17 7.21 -0.88 8.61
C TYR A 17 7.59 -1.21 7.17
N ARG A 18 6.69 -0.87 6.24
CA ARG A 18 6.86 -1.10 4.81
C ARG A 18 6.79 0.24 4.08
N TYR A 19 7.56 0.35 3.02
CA TYR A 19 7.55 1.53 2.16
C TYR A 19 6.22 1.67 1.42
N ARG A 20 5.75 2.92 1.34
CA ARG A 20 4.66 3.38 0.49
C ARG A 20 5.12 4.64 -0.24
N GLU A 21 5.09 4.61 -1.56
CA GLU A 21 5.42 5.74 -2.42
C GLU A 21 4.31 6.82 -2.36
N LYS A 22 4.66 8.10 -2.45
CA LYS A 22 3.67 9.18 -2.71
C LYS A 22 3.41 9.30 -4.21
N GLU A 23 2.17 9.56 -4.62
CA GLU A 23 1.73 9.59 -6.03
C GLU A 23 2.61 10.41 -7.00
N ASN A 24 2.62 9.99 -8.28
CA ASN A 24 3.21 10.63 -9.48
C ASN A 24 4.74 10.81 -9.52
N MET A 25 5.47 10.14 -8.63
CA MET A 25 6.93 10.32 -8.53
C MET A 25 7.72 9.02 -8.72
N LYS A 26 7.17 7.98 -9.34
CA LYS A 26 7.89 6.71 -9.57
C LYS A 26 9.29 6.94 -10.13
N TYR A 27 10.32 6.47 -9.42
CA TYR A 27 11.74 6.66 -9.77
C TYR A 27 12.29 8.10 -9.68
N SER A 28 11.58 9.01 -9.01
CA SER A 28 12.06 10.37 -8.78
C SER A 28 12.90 10.45 -7.50
N CYS A 29 14.03 11.14 -7.58
CA CYS A 29 14.84 11.45 -6.39
C CYS A 29 14.21 12.51 -5.49
N ASN A 30 13.13 13.14 -5.96
CA ASN A 30 12.28 14.04 -5.21
C ASN A 30 11.00 13.37 -4.68
N SER A 31 10.84 12.05 -4.91
CA SER A 31 9.69 11.31 -4.40
C SER A 31 9.58 11.45 -2.90
N GLY A 32 8.41 11.89 -2.46
CA GLY A 32 8.04 11.65 -1.09
C GLY A 32 7.80 10.16 -0.87
N TYR A 33 8.08 9.67 0.33
CA TYR A 33 7.61 8.36 0.76
C TYR A 33 7.01 8.42 2.15
N TYR A 34 6.31 7.36 2.50
CA TYR A 34 5.87 7.07 3.85
C TYR A 34 6.34 5.66 4.21
N CYS A 35 6.75 5.47 5.47
CA CYS A 35 6.84 4.12 6.02
C CYS A 35 5.55 3.87 6.78
N ILE A 36 4.84 2.80 6.42
CA ILE A 36 3.57 2.41 7.02
C ILE A 36 3.72 1.04 7.70
N LYS A 37 3.27 0.93 8.95
CA LYS A 37 3.28 -0.34 9.65
C LYS A 37 2.07 -1.18 9.23
N LEU A 38 2.29 -2.12 8.31
CA LEU A 38 1.21 -2.92 7.74
C LEU A 38 1.07 -4.31 8.37
N LYS A 39 1.86 -4.61 9.39
CA LYS A 39 1.77 -5.85 10.17
C LYS A 39 0.88 -5.60 11.39
N GLU A 40 -0.14 -6.42 11.57
CA GLU A 40 -1.04 -6.36 12.73
C GLU A 40 -0.26 -6.49 14.05
N GLY A 41 -0.70 -5.74 15.06
CA GLY A 41 -0.03 -5.57 16.35
C GLY A 41 0.16 -4.09 16.71
N PRO A 42 0.88 -3.78 17.81
CA PRO A 42 1.08 -2.41 18.27
C PRO A 42 1.60 -1.52 17.15
N GLY A 43 0.86 -0.49 16.78
CA GLY A 43 1.24 0.50 15.77
C GLY A 43 0.73 0.20 14.37
N PHE A 44 -0.16 -0.78 14.19
CA PHE A 44 -0.71 -1.10 12.86
C PHE A 44 -1.38 0.13 12.22
N GLY A 45 -1.00 0.45 11.00
CA GLY A 45 -1.50 1.60 10.26
C GLY A 45 -0.78 2.91 10.57
N LEU A 46 0.16 2.94 11.53
CA LEU A 46 0.98 4.12 11.77
C LEU A 46 1.79 4.47 10.52
N ILE A 47 1.71 5.74 10.15
CA ILE A 47 2.42 6.32 9.01
C ILE A 47 3.48 7.27 9.54
N THR A 48 4.75 7.05 9.20
CA THR A 48 5.81 7.99 9.59
C THR A 48 5.65 9.31 8.82
N ARG A 49 5.61 10.43 9.55
CA ARG A 49 5.86 11.74 8.95
C ARG A 49 7.37 11.90 8.78
N GLU A 50 7.89 11.58 7.60
CA GLU A 50 8.98 12.30 6.91
C GLU A 50 9.67 11.47 5.84
N GLY A 51 10.17 12.21 4.84
CA GLY A 51 10.86 11.71 3.66
C GLY A 51 10.43 12.50 2.44
N SER A 52 10.88 13.75 2.29
CA SER A 52 10.79 14.55 1.04
C SER A 52 12.04 14.39 0.17
N GLN A 53 12.85 13.38 0.47
CA GLN A 53 14.10 13.05 -0.21
C GLN A 53 14.02 11.57 -0.56
N GLY A 54 14.22 11.21 -1.83
CA GLY A 54 14.29 9.81 -2.23
C GLY A 54 15.36 9.06 -1.42
N ILE A 55 15.13 7.76 -1.19
CA ILE A 55 16.05 6.90 -0.46
C ILE A 55 17.41 6.93 -1.18
N VAL A 56 18.49 7.23 -0.45
CA VAL A 56 19.85 7.33 -1.04
C VAL A 56 20.19 6.00 -1.73
N GLY A 57 20.56 6.08 -3.01
CA GLY A 57 20.84 4.92 -3.84
C GLY A 57 19.65 4.32 -4.57
N MET A 58 18.46 4.88 -4.41
CA MET A 58 17.28 4.50 -5.20
C MET A 58 17.58 4.67 -6.69
N TYR A 59 17.23 3.67 -7.48
CA TYR A 59 17.30 3.75 -8.93
C TYR A 59 16.35 4.84 -9.45
N CYS A 60 16.88 5.74 -10.28
CA CYS A 60 16.10 6.83 -10.89
C CYS A 60 16.10 6.80 -12.42
N ALA A 61 17.11 6.21 -13.04
CA ALA A 61 17.22 6.01 -14.49
C ALA A 61 18.31 4.96 -14.78
N PRO A 62 18.40 4.41 -16.00
CA PRO A 62 19.43 3.44 -16.35
C PRO A 62 20.84 3.96 -16.00
N GLY A 63 21.56 3.24 -15.13
CA GLY A 63 22.89 3.63 -14.67
C GLY A 63 22.95 4.87 -13.77
N LYS A 64 21.82 5.29 -13.18
CA LYS A 64 21.72 6.45 -12.30
C LYS A 64 20.97 6.14 -10.99
N VAL A 65 21.38 6.81 -9.93
CA VAL A 65 20.78 6.71 -8.60
C VAL A 65 20.56 8.06 -7.94
N CYS A 66 19.68 8.06 -6.94
CA CYS A 66 19.37 9.21 -6.13
C CYS A 66 20.45 9.49 -5.08
N LEU A 67 21.03 10.68 -5.14
CA LEU A 67 21.90 11.24 -4.11
C LEU A 67 21.55 12.71 -3.93
N LYS A 68 21.25 13.14 -2.69
CA LYS A 68 20.89 14.54 -2.37
C LYS A 68 19.84 15.12 -3.34
N LYS A 69 18.75 14.39 -3.59
CA LYS A 69 17.66 14.75 -4.52
C LYS A 69 18.01 14.81 -6.02
N GLN A 70 19.23 14.44 -6.40
CA GLN A 70 19.67 14.45 -7.79
C GLN A 70 19.78 13.02 -8.33
N CYS A 71 19.37 12.83 -9.58
CA CYS A 71 19.55 11.58 -10.32
C CYS A 71 20.93 11.59 -10.99
N LEU A 72 21.94 11.07 -10.28
CA LEU A 72 23.34 11.13 -10.70
C LEU A 72 23.78 9.79 -11.30
N THR A 73 24.69 9.85 -12.27
CA THR A 73 25.35 8.64 -12.80
C THR A 73 26.28 8.05 -11.74
N TYR A 74 26.44 6.72 -11.74
CA TYR A 74 27.37 6.02 -10.83
C TYR A 74 28.80 6.57 -10.87
N LYS A 75 29.23 7.12 -12.02
CA LYS A 75 30.54 7.75 -12.22
C LYS A 75 30.81 8.90 -11.22
N LEU A 76 29.78 9.57 -10.74
CA LEU A 76 29.86 10.69 -9.80
C LEU A 76 29.86 10.26 -8.31
N MET A 77 29.67 8.97 -8.00
CA MET A 77 29.66 8.43 -6.62
C MET A 77 30.97 7.72 -6.19
N HIS A 78 32.04 7.86 -6.99
CA HIS A 78 33.43 7.36 -6.87
C HIS A 78 33.78 5.96 -7.42
N LEU A 79 34.69 6.00 -8.42
CA LEU A 79 35.89 5.20 -8.69
C LEU A 79 36.05 3.83 -7.99
N THR A 80 35.62 2.72 -8.62
CA THR A 80 36.38 1.44 -8.72
C THR A 80 35.57 0.34 -9.44
N LYS A 81 36.09 -0.12 -10.60
CA LYS A 81 35.81 -1.41 -11.31
C LYS A 81 34.33 -1.70 -11.69
N PRO A 82 34.07 -2.61 -12.65
CA PRO A 82 32.89 -2.50 -13.52
C PRO A 82 31.60 -2.72 -12.75
N TRP A 83 30.63 -1.83 -12.99
CA TRP A 83 29.32 -1.85 -12.37
C TRP A 83 28.48 -2.99 -12.97
N PHE A 84 28.39 -4.11 -12.25
CA PHE A 84 27.46 -5.19 -12.59
C PHE A 84 26.04 -4.73 -12.26
N VAL A 85 25.31 -4.25 -13.27
CA VAL A 85 23.87 -3.99 -13.17
C VAL A 85 23.15 -5.33 -13.30
N ARG A 86 22.31 -5.66 -12.33
CA ARG A 86 21.49 -6.87 -12.36
C ARG A 86 20.06 -6.51 -12.04
N ALA A 87 19.16 -6.80 -12.97
CA ALA A 87 17.73 -6.71 -12.76
C ALA A 87 17.31 -7.54 -11.55
N GLY A 88 16.37 -7.02 -10.77
CA GLY A 88 15.73 -7.78 -9.70
C GLY A 88 14.83 -8.87 -10.28
N GLY A 89 14.82 -10.04 -9.65
CA GLY A 89 13.85 -11.10 -9.93
C GLY A 89 13.00 -11.41 -8.69
N TRP A 90 11.74 -11.75 -8.94
CA TRP A 90 10.81 -12.12 -7.89
C TRP A 90 11.19 -13.47 -7.29
N GLY A 91 11.25 -13.52 -5.96
CA GLY A 91 11.24 -14.77 -5.22
C GLY A 91 9.89 -15.47 -5.30
N ASP A 92 9.81 -16.63 -4.64
CA ASP A 92 8.58 -17.40 -4.54
C ASP A 92 7.49 -16.63 -3.77
N TRP A 93 6.24 -16.93 -4.11
CA TRP A 93 5.10 -16.44 -3.35
C TRP A 93 5.07 -17.10 -1.96
N SER A 94 4.79 -16.29 -0.94
CA SER A 94 4.40 -16.80 0.37
C SER A 94 3.11 -17.62 0.29
N SER A 95 2.86 -18.41 1.33
CA SER A 95 1.49 -18.89 1.61
C SER A 95 0.54 -17.70 1.80
N TYR A 96 -0.74 -17.92 1.52
CA TYR A 96 -1.77 -16.93 1.83
C TYR A 96 -1.87 -16.73 3.34
N THR A 97 -2.09 -15.47 3.76
CA THR A 97 -2.47 -15.13 5.11
C THR A 97 -3.86 -15.70 5.45
N LYS A 98 -4.20 -15.74 6.73
CA LYS A 98 -5.61 -15.87 7.13
C LYS A 98 -6.40 -14.67 6.59
N CYS A 99 -7.71 -14.86 6.44
CA CYS A 99 -8.60 -13.75 6.08
C CYS A 99 -8.58 -12.69 7.19
N SER A 100 -8.49 -11.41 6.82
CA SER A 100 -8.47 -10.28 7.76
C SER A 100 -9.76 -10.15 8.59
N ARG A 101 -10.88 -10.73 8.12
CA ARG A 101 -12.18 -10.69 8.78
C ARG A 101 -12.91 -12.00 8.67
N THR A 102 -13.86 -12.25 9.56
CA THR A 102 -14.76 -13.42 9.52
C THR A 102 -16.11 -13.13 8.87
N CYS A 103 -16.43 -11.85 8.62
CA CYS A 103 -17.59 -11.36 7.90
C CYS A 103 -17.35 -9.91 7.42
N GLY A 104 -18.25 -9.39 6.59
CA GLY A 104 -18.24 -8.00 6.14
C GLY A 104 -17.09 -7.69 5.19
N THR A 105 -16.70 -8.69 4.39
CA THR A 105 -15.59 -8.69 3.42
C THR A 105 -14.22 -8.45 4.06
N GLY A 106 -13.43 -9.52 4.14
CA GLY A 106 -12.00 -9.46 4.46
C GLY A 106 -11.11 -9.72 3.25
N VAL A 107 -9.81 -9.69 3.47
CA VAL A 107 -8.79 -9.98 2.47
C VAL A 107 -7.81 -11.02 3.01
N GLN A 108 -7.44 -11.97 2.16
CA GLN A 108 -6.28 -12.83 2.36
C GLN A 108 -5.29 -12.56 1.22
N PHE A 109 -4.00 -12.56 1.51
CA PHE A 109 -3.00 -12.23 0.51
C PHE A 109 -1.75 -13.09 0.63
N ALA A 110 -1.01 -13.18 -0.46
CA ALA A 110 0.36 -13.68 -0.50
C ALA A 110 1.26 -12.55 -1.00
N PHE A 111 2.51 -12.56 -0.54
CA PHE A 111 3.53 -11.59 -0.92
C PHE A 111 4.77 -12.31 -1.42
N ARG A 112 5.63 -11.59 -2.12
CA ARG A 112 6.92 -12.10 -2.60
C ARG A 112 7.96 -10.99 -2.49
N ASP A 113 9.20 -11.36 -2.23
CA ASP A 113 10.29 -10.39 -2.13
C ASP A 113 11.05 -10.30 -3.46
N CYS A 114 11.55 -9.10 -3.78
CA CYS A 114 12.41 -8.88 -4.94
C CYS A 114 13.86 -9.28 -4.63
N ASN A 115 14.10 -10.58 -4.48
CA ASN A 115 15.37 -11.13 -3.97
C ASN A 115 15.97 -12.27 -4.82
N ASN A 116 15.31 -12.69 -5.92
CA ASN A 116 15.74 -13.83 -6.73
C ASN A 116 15.90 -13.50 -8.23
N PRO A 117 16.98 -12.81 -8.63
CA PRO A 117 18.07 -12.30 -7.78
C PRO A 117 17.76 -10.91 -7.21
N LYS A 118 18.40 -10.52 -6.09
CA LYS A 118 18.28 -9.16 -5.55
C LYS A 118 18.82 -8.14 -6.56
N PRO A 119 18.08 -7.05 -6.87
CA PRO A 119 18.52 -6.05 -7.83
C PRO A 119 19.82 -5.39 -7.39
N ILE A 120 20.70 -5.16 -8.34
CA ILE A 120 21.91 -4.36 -8.15
C ILE A 120 21.82 -3.22 -9.15
N GLN A 121 21.73 -2.00 -8.65
CA GLN A 121 21.81 -0.80 -9.49
C GLN A 121 20.76 -0.72 -10.61
N SER A 122 19.67 -1.48 -10.48
CA SER A 122 18.57 -1.55 -11.43
C SER A 122 17.28 -1.08 -10.77
N LYS A 123 16.26 -0.92 -11.61
CA LYS A 123 14.87 -0.90 -11.15
C LYS A 123 14.58 -2.17 -10.32
N TYR A 124 13.71 -2.05 -9.34
CA TYR A 124 13.14 -3.21 -8.63
C TYR A 124 12.39 -4.14 -9.60
N CYS A 125 11.93 -5.27 -9.08
CA CYS A 125 11.22 -6.28 -9.84
C CYS A 125 9.96 -5.71 -10.50
N ASP A 126 9.73 -6.07 -11.76
CA ASP A 126 8.56 -5.66 -12.53
C ASP A 126 7.32 -6.47 -12.14
N GLY A 127 6.20 -5.79 -11.87
CA GLY A 127 4.92 -6.38 -11.47
C GLY A 127 4.58 -6.21 -9.99
N ASN A 128 3.52 -6.88 -9.53
CA ASN A 128 2.99 -6.70 -8.18
C ASN A 128 3.76 -7.54 -7.13
N GLU A 129 4.08 -6.91 -5.99
CA GLU A 129 4.65 -7.57 -4.80
C GLU A 129 3.61 -8.44 -4.07
N TYR A 130 2.32 -8.10 -4.22
CA TYR A 130 1.20 -8.75 -3.56
C TYR A 130 0.22 -9.35 -4.57
N LYS A 131 -0.37 -10.48 -4.19
CA LYS A 131 -1.62 -11.00 -4.77
C LYS A 131 -2.61 -11.22 -3.65
N ALA A 132 -3.87 -10.90 -3.86
CA ALA A 132 -4.90 -10.99 -2.82
C ALA A 132 -6.22 -11.55 -3.34
N LYS A 133 -7.06 -12.00 -2.42
CA LYS A 133 -8.42 -12.47 -2.68
C LYS A 133 -9.35 -11.96 -1.59
N LEU A 134 -10.54 -11.49 -1.96
CA LEU A 134 -11.60 -11.24 -0.98
C LEU A 134 -12.08 -12.56 -0.37
N CYS A 135 -12.46 -12.50 0.89
CA CYS A 135 -12.93 -13.64 1.65
C CYS A 135 -13.99 -13.19 2.66
N ASN A 136 -14.87 -14.11 3.06
CA ASN A 136 -15.93 -13.83 4.03
C ASN A 136 -16.80 -12.61 3.64
N GLU A 137 -17.22 -12.57 2.37
CA GLU A 137 -17.97 -11.46 1.75
C GLU A 137 -19.41 -11.34 2.26
N GLN A 138 -19.92 -12.32 3.01
CA GLN A 138 -21.21 -12.22 3.67
C GLN A 138 -21.24 -11.02 4.64
N PRO A 139 -22.30 -10.20 4.67
CA PRO A 139 -22.44 -9.10 5.62
C PRO A 139 -22.30 -9.58 7.07
N CYS A 140 -21.70 -8.78 7.96
CA CYS A 140 -21.81 -9.08 9.39
C CYS A 140 -23.23 -8.78 9.89
N PRO A 141 -23.75 -9.51 10.91
CA PRO A 141 -25.06 -9.23 11.50
C PRO A 141 -25.24 -7.80 12.01
N SER A 142 -24.14 -7.17 12.45
CA SER A 142 -24.10 -5.80 12.95
C SER A 142 -23.63 -4.78 11.91
N ASP A 143 -23.31 -5.21 10.68
CA ASP A 143 -22.87 -4.26 9.66
C ASP A 143 -24.07 -3.38 9.25
N PRO A 144 -23.89 -2.05 9.19
CA PRO A 144 -24.95 -1.16 8.77
C PRO A 144 -25.19 -1.30 7.26
N ALA A 145 -26.40 -0.98 6.82
CA ALA A 145 -26.85 -1.26 5.45
C ALA A 145 -26.21 -0.38 4.35
N SER A 146 -25.46 0.67 4.70
CA SER A 146 -24.93 1.66 3.75
C SER A 146 -23.40 1.63 3.68
N TYR A 147 -22.88 1.88 2.48
CA TYR A 147 -21.45 2.05 2.21
C TYR A 147 -20.77 3.04 3.18
N ASP A 148 -21.35 4.24 3.37
CA ASP A 148 -20.72 5.29 4.18
C ASP A 148 -20.72 4.92 5.67
N THR A 149 -21.75 4.20 6.14
CA THR A 149 -21.84 3.75 7.52
C THR A 149 -20.91 2.56 7.80
N ILE A 150 -20.71 1.65 6.84
CA ILE A 150 -19.68 0.59 6.94
C ILE A 150 -18.30 1.23 7.09
N ARG A 151 -17.95 2.19 6.23
CA ARG A 151 -16.65 2.86 6.29
C ARG A 151 -16.44 3.61 7.59
N LYS A 152 -17.48 4.29 8.10
CA LYS A 152 -17.43 4.94 9.41
C LYS A 152 -17.16 3.93 10.53
N ALA A 153 -17.90 2.81 10.55
CA ALA A 153 -17.72 1.76 11.56
C ALA A 153 -16.30 1.15 11.51
N ARG A 154 -15.77 0.92 10.30
CA ARG A 154 -14.41 0.41 10.09
C ARG A 154 -13.33 1.42 10.49
N ALA A 155 -13.59 2.72 10.31
CA ALA A 155 -12.70 3.78 10.81
C ALA A 155 -12.67 3.81 12.35
N ASP A 156 -13.83 3.69 12.99
CA ASP A 156 -13.95 3.61 14.46
C ASP A 156 -13.22 2.38 15.01
N GLU A 157 -13.37 1.22 14.37
CA GLU A 157 -12.64 -0.02 14.69
C GLU A 157 -11.12 0.21 14.69
N THR A 158 -10.59 0.84 13.64
CA THR A 158 -9.17 1.17 13.54
C THR A 158 -8.71 2.09 14.67
N CYS A 159 -9.43 3.20 14.92
CA CYS A 159 -9.04 4.16 15.96
C CYS A 159 -9.10 3.56 17.37
N LYS A 160 -10.14 2.77 17.65
CA LYS A 160 -10.26 2.04 18.91
C LYS A 160 -9.08 1.08 19.10
N ARG A 161 -8.77 0.24 18.11
CA ARG A 161 -7.64 -0.70 18.19
C ARG A 161 -6.31 0.00 18.47
N LEU A 162 -6.08 1.15 17.82
CA LEU A 162 -4.87 1.94 18.02
C LEU A 162 -4.78 2.57 19.42
N ILE A 163 -5.90 2.89 20.05
CA ILE A 163 -5.91 3.32 21.45
C ILE A 163 -5.64 2.12 22.36
N ASP A 164 -6.32 0.99 22.10
CA ASP A 164 -6.23 -0.22 22.91
C ASP A 164 -4.81 -0.82 22.90
N ASP A 165 -4.07 -0.72 21.79
CA ASP A 165 -2.69 -1.21 21.67
C ASP A 165 -1.61 -0.18 22.08
N GLY A 166 -2.03 1.02 22.53
CA GLY A 166 -1.16 2.10 23.00
C GLY A 166 -0.51 2.93 21.89
N SER A 167 -0.85 2.72 20.62
CA SER A 167 -0.32 3.50 19.49
C SER A 167 -0.85 4.93 19.44
N LEU A 168 -2.08 5.14 19.91
CA LEU A 168 -2.68 6.45 20.09
C LEU A 168 -2.87 6.73 21.58
N ASN A 169 -2.51 7.95 21.98
CA ASN A 169 -2.69 8.40 23.35
C ASN A 169 -4.20 8.57 23.64
N ALA A 170 -4.75 7.71 24.50
CA ALA A 170 -6.16 7.70 24.89
C ALA A 170 -6.65 9.02 25.52
N THR A 171 -5.76 9.83 26.07
CA THR A 171 -6.08 11.16 26.64
C THR A 171 -6.26 12.22 25.55
N ILE A 172 -5.72 11.99 24.36
CA ILE A 172 -5.75 12.93 23.23
C ILE A 172 -6.77 12.50 22.17
N PHE A 173 -6.85 11.19 21.91
CA PHE A 173 -7.62 10.60 20.83
C PHE A 173 -8.88 9.91 21.33
N LYS A 174 -9.93 9.96 20.52
CA LYS A 174 -11.17 9.22 20.74
C LYS A 174 -11.17 7.91 19.94
N PRO A 175 -11.92 6.88 20.37
CA PRO A 175 -12.10 5.65 19.61
C PRO A 175 -12.98 5.84 18.36
N THR A 176 -13.34 7.08 18.03
CA THR A 176 -14.08 7.42 16.82
C THR A 176 -13.15 8.03 15.79
N GLY A 177 -13.37 7.68 14.53
CA GLY A 177 -12.66 8.25 13.40
C GLY A 177 -13.55 8.45 12.18
N LYS A 178 -12.97 9.01 11.15
CA LYS A 178 -13.59 9.20 9.84
C LYS A 178 -12.67 8.63 8.78
N ALA A 179 -13.25 7.84 7.89
CA ALA A 179 -12.59 7.52 6.63
C ALA A 179 -12.39 8.82 5.86
N TYR A 180 -11.18 9.04 5.34
CA TYR A 180 -10.92 10.23 4.56
C TYR A 180 -11.62 10.11 3.20
N GLY A 181 -12.28 11.17 2.77
CA GLY A 181 -13.04 11.23 1.51
C GLY A 181 -12.64 12.44 0.65
N GLY A 182 -11.37 12.83 0.70
CA GLY A 182 -10.87 13.94 -0.12
C GLY A 182 -10.90 13.62 -1.61
N THR A 183 -10.76 14.66 -2.45
CA THR A 183 -10.78 14.60 -3.92
C THR A 183 -9.54 13.93 -4.55
N GLY A 184 -8.80 13.13 -3.78
CA GLY A 184 -7.52 12.53 -4.18
C GLY A 184 -7.47 11.04 -3.91
N TYR A 185 -6.94 10.29 -4.89
CA TYR A 185 -7.12 8.84 -5.06
C TYR A 185 -6.41 7.97 -3.99
N ASP A 186 -5.31 8.45 -3.39
CA ASP A 186 -4.49 7.65 -2.46
C ASP A 186 -4.97 7.67 -0.98
N ASN A 187 -6.00 8.47 -0.67
CA ASN A 187 -6.41 8.71 0.72
C ASN A 187 -7.76 8.08 1.09
N ASP A 188 -8.48 7.46 0.15
CA ASP A 188 -9.81 6.89 0.44
C ASP A 188 -9.76 5.68 1.42
N CYS A 189 -8.57 5.15 1.67
CA CYS A 189 -8.35 4.11 2.68
C CYS A 189 -7.62 4.61 3.92
N ASP A 190 -7.49 5.93 4.09
CA ASP A 190 -6.93 6.52 5.30
C ASP A 190 -8.02 6.79 6.34
N VAL A 191 -7.59 6.80 7.60
CA VAL A 191 -8.43 7.10 8.75
C VAL A 191 -7.88 8.31 9.50
N HIS A 192 -8.79 9.24 9.80
CA HIS A 192 -8.55 10.32 10.75
C HIS A 192 -9.25 9.98 12.06
N CYS A 193 -8.48 9.76 13.12
CA CYS A 193 -9.04 9.56 14.45
C CYS A 193 -9.36 10.92 15.09
N ASP A 194 -10.53 11.04 15.71
CA ASP A 194 -11.00 12.30 16.25
C ASP A 194 -10.13 12.72 17.45
N ASN A 195 -9.64 13.97 17.44
CA ASN A 195 -8.90 14.58 18.53
C ASN A 195 -9.17 16.09 18.63
N SER A 196 -8.66 16.74 19.68
CA SER A 196 -8.78 18.20 19.87
C SER A 196 -7.80 19.03 19.00
N LYS A 197 -6.82 18.39 18.35
CA LYS A 197 -5.76 19.04 17.55
C LYS A 197 -5.87 18.63 16.09
N ARG A 198 -6.53 19.47 15.28
CA ARG A 198 -6.80 19.24 13.85
C ARG A 198 -5.57 18.68 13.09
N HIS A 199 -5.83 17.65 12.27
CA HIS A 199 -4.96 17.10 11.20
C HIS A 199 -3.96 16.01 11.58
N SER A 200 -4.44 14.84 11.99
CA SER A 200 -3.63 13.64 12.08
C SER A 200 -4.18 12.52 11.18
N ARG A 201 -3.40 12.19 10.14
CA ARG A 201 -3.57 11.00 9.29
C ARG A 201 -2.77 9.90 9.99
N ASP A 202 -3.41 9.21 10.92
CA ASP A 202 -2.71 8.31 11.83
C ASP A 202 -2.83 6.84 11.47
N ALA A 203 -3.73 6.50 10.54
CA ALA A 203 -4.13 5.12 10.35
C ALA A 203 -4.72 4.83 8.97
N ILE A 204 -5.00 3.56 8.72
CA ILE A 204 -5.65 3.04 7.52
C ILE A 204 -6.89 2.23 7.86
N LEU A 205 -7.85 2.20 6.94
CA LEU A 205 -9.00 1.32 7.02
C LEU A 205 -8.55 -0.15 7.01
N PRO A 206 -9.25 -1.04 7.73
CA PRO A 206 -9.01 -2.48 7.65
C PRO A 206 -9.09 -2.99 6.22
N ASP A 207 -8.24 -3.96 5.87
CA ASP A 207 -8.28 -4.61 4.57
C ASP A 207 -9.65 -5.27 4.35
N GLY A 208 -10.26 -5.02 3.19
CA GLY A 208 -11.61 -5.45 2.83
C GLY A 208 -12.69 -4.39 3.07
N THR A 209 -12.34 -3.22 3.61
CA THR A 209 -13.29 -2.09 3.70
C THR A 209 -13.62 -1.56 2.29
N PRO A 210 -14.90 -1.34 1.93
CA PRO A 210 -15.24 -0.84 0.59
C PRO A 210 -14.71 0.58 0.36
N CYS A 211 -14.32 0.88 -0.88
CA CYS A 211 -13.76 2.17 -1.30
C CYS A 211 -14.34 2.64 -2.65
N LYS A 212 -14.20 3.93 -2.98
CA LYS A 212 -14.90 4.63 -4.07
C LYS A 212 -14.07 4.76 -5.35
N GLN A 213 -12.76 4.99 -5.24
CA GLN A 213 -11.91 5.27 -6.42
C GLN A 213 -10.64 4.40 -6.37
N PRO A 214 -10.42 3.52 -7.36
CA PRO A 214 -9.18 2.75 -7.43
C PRO A 214 -7.99 3.68 -7.67
N ASP A 215 -6.80 3.26 -7.22
CA ASP A 215 -5.53 3.93 -7.50
C ASP A 215 -5.37 4.22 -9.02
N PRO A 216 -4.93 5.44 -9.43
CA PRO A 216 -4.85 5.85 -10.84
C PRO A 216 -3.92 4.99 -11.70
N GLU A 217 -3.00 4.23 -11.08
CA GLU A 217 -2.15 3.27 -11.77
C GLU A 217 -2.97 2.15 -12.45
N PHE A 218 -4.22 1.94 -12.00
CA PHE A 218 -5.20 1.07 -12.64
C PHE A 218 -6.24 1.93 -13.36
N ASN A 219 -5.98 2.29 -14.62
CA ASN A 219 -6.88 3.08 -15.46
C ASN A 219 -8.11 2.26 -15.86
N VAL A 220 -9.06 2.07 -14.94
CA VAL A 220 -10.26 1.22 -15.11
C VAL A 220 -11.52 2.02 -15.48
N ALA A 221 -11.35 3.01 -16.36
CA ALA A 221 -12.48 3.67 -17.00
C ALA A 221 -13.31 2.63 -17.79
N GLY A 222 -14.53 2.34 -17.33
CA GLY A 222 -15.50 1.48 -18.04
C GLY A 222 -15.66 0.04 -17.52
N ALA A 223 -14.97 -0.36 -16.45
CA ALA A 223 -15.14 -1.68 -15.87
C ALA A 223 -16.27 -1.71 -14.82
N SER A 224 -17.48 -2.14 -15.21
CA SER A 224 -18.67 -2.14 -14.34
C SER A 224 -18.65 -3.18 -13.22
N ASN A 225 -17.81 -4.21 -13.33
CA ASN A 225 -17.88 -5.40 -12.48
C ASN A 225 -16.70 -5.54 -11.51
N LEU A 226 -15.95 -4.46 -11.28
CA LEU A 226 -14.83 -4.48 -10.32
C LEU A 226 -15.32 -4.24 -8.90
N LYS A 227 -14.73 -4.97 -7.97
CA LYS A 227 -14.95 -4.81 -6.53
C LYS A 227 -13.82 -3.94 -5.96
N LEU A 228 -14.18 -2.75 -5.49
CA LEU A 228 -13.21 -1.81 -4.93
C LEU A 228 -13.13 -1.95 -3.41
N HIS A 229 -11.97 -2.37 -2.91
CA HIS A 229 -11.75 -2.54 -1.48
C HIS A 229 -10.36 -2.04 -1.06
N CYS A 230 -10.29 -1.55 0.17
CA CYS A 230 -9.04 -1.20 0.80
C CYS A 230 -8.17 -2.45 0.95
N PHE A 231 -6.94 -2.35 0.46
CA PHE A 231 -5.93 -3.37 0.65
C PHE A 231 -4.58 -2.65 0.82
N ARG A 232 -3.90 -2.93 1.94
CA ARG A 232 -2.59 -2.34 2.27
C ARG A 232 -2.62 -0.80 2.31
N GLY A 233 -3.74 -0.24 2.75
CA GLY A 233 -3.93 1.20 2.88
C GLY A 233 -4.25 1.96 1.59
N LYS A 234 -4.46 1.24 0.47
CA LYS A 234 -4.86 1.80 -0.83
C LYS A 234 -6.20 1.24 -1.27
N CYS A 235 -6.97 2.02 -2.04
CA CYS A 235 -8.17 1.50 -2.69
C CYS A 235 -7.77 0.69 -3.92
N GLN A 236 -7.94 -0.63 -3.85
CA GLN A 236 -7.49 -1.56 -4.88
C GLN A 236 -8.69 -2.16 -5.62
N ALA A 237 -8.48 -2.43 -6.91
CA ALA A 237 -9.46 -3.09 -7.76
C ALA A 237 -9.29 -4.62 -7.70
N PHE A 238 -10.34 -5.30 -7.25
CA PHE A 238 -10.47 -6.75 -7.33
C PHE A 238 -11.37 -7.11 -8.52
N GLY A 239 -11.00 -8.15 -9.26
CA GLY A 239 -11.80 -8.68 -10.37
C GLY A 239 -13.18 -9.20 -9.92
N CYS A 240 -14.02 -9.55 -10.89
CA CYS A 240 -15.30 -10.25 -10.65
C CYS A 240 -15.10 -11.60 -9.94
N ASP A 241 -13.91 -12.20 -10.07
CA ASP A 241 -13.45 -13.39 -9.35
C ASP A 241 -12.96 -13.11 -7.92
N SER A 242 -13.12 -11.86 -7.45
CA SER A 242 -12.66 -11.37 -6.16
C SER A 242 -11.12 -11.42 -5.97
N ARG A 243 -10.32 -11.36 -7.05
CA ARG A 243 -8.83 -11.41 -6.95
C ARG A 243 -8.14 -10.10 -7.31
N PHE A 244 -7.00 -9.86 -6.67
CA PHE A 244 -6.04 -8.79 -6.94
C PHE A 244 -4.66 -9.37 -7.30
N PRO A 245 -3.92 -8.80 -8.27
CA PRO A 245 -4.41 -7.79 -9.23
C PRO A 245 -5.58 -8.33 -10.04
N ALA A 246 -6.52 -7.46 -10.40
CA ALA A 246 -7.60 -7.85 -11.30
C ALA A 246 -6.98 -8.38 -12.60
N GLN A 247 -7.22 -9.66 -12.91
CA GLN A 247 -6.62 -10.29 -14.09
C GLN A 247 -7.51 -10.03 -15.31
N HIS A 248 -6.87 -9.65 -16.42
CA HIS A 248 -7.50 -9.67 -17.73
C HIS A 248 -7.41 -11.11 -18.27
N HIS A 249 -8.49 -11.88 -18.20
CA HIS A 249 -8.58 -13.09 -19.01
C HIS A 249 -9.37 -12.76 -20.27
N GLY A 250 -8.73 -12.94 -21.43
CA GLY A 250 -9.33 -12.72 -22.74
C GLY A 250 -10.67 -13.45 -22.86
N ASN A 251 -11.67 -12.77 -23.43
CA ASN A 251 -13.05 -13.26 -23.55
C ASN A 251 -13.62 -13.95 -22.30
N ASP A 252 -13.27 -13.50 -21.08
CA ASP A 252 -14.03 -13.84 -19.89
C ASP A 252 -15.34 -13.02 -19.89
N PRO A 253 -16.52 -13.62 -20.10
CA PRO A 253 -17.79 -12.90 -20.22
C PRO A 253 -18.21 -12.19 -18.92
N LEU A 254 -17.54 -12.46 -17.80
CA LEU A 254 -17.91 -11.96 -16.47
C LEU A 254 -17.26 -10.62 -16.11
N CYS A 255 -16.17 -10.26 -16.79
CA CYS A 255 -15.35 -9.10 -16.47
C CYS A 255 -15.10 -8.28 -17.75
N ASN A 256 -16.08 -7.51 -18.22
CA ASN A 256 -15.91 -6.52 -19.30
C ASN A 256 -14.96 -5.37 -18.84
N VAL A 257 -13.67 -5.65 -18.73
CA VAL A 257 -12.63 -4.69 -18.39
C VAL A 257 -11.91 -4.31 -19.70
N PRO A 258 -11.97 -3.05 -20.17
CA PRO A 258 -11.25 -2.66 -21.36
C PRO A 258 -9.74 -2.84 -21.20
N VAL A 259 -9.12 -3.32 -22.28
CA VAL A 259 -7.73 -3.72 -22.39
C VAL A 259 -6.84 -2.47 -22.38
N ASN A 260 -6.34 -2.02 -21.22
CA ASN A 260 -5.16 -1.13 -21.10
C ASN A 260 -4.73 -0.95 -19.63
N LEU A 261 -4.14 -1.98 -19.02
CA LEU A 261 -3.28 -1.83 -17.84
C LEU A 261 -1.82 -1.74 -18.31
N LYS A 262 -1.13 -0.64 -18.00
CA LYS A 262 0.30 -0.44 -18.29
C LYS A 262 1.17 -0.82 -17.10
#